data_AF-Q88F37-F1
#
_entry.id   AF-Q88F37-F1
#
_cell.length_a   1.000
_cell.length_b   1.000
_cell.length_c   1.000
_cell.angle_alpha   90.00
_cell.angle_beta   90.00
_cell.angle_gamma   90.00
#
_symmetry.space_group_name_H-M   'P 1'
#
loop_
_entity.id
_entity.type
_entity.pdbx_description
1 polymer ?
#
loop_
_entity_poly.entity_id
_entity_poly.type
_entity_poly.pdbx_seq_one_letter_code
_entity_poly.pdbx_strand_id
1 'polypeptide(L)' 'MPALYVMIPAALLLVGVAVYIFFWAVDSGQYDDLEGPAHSILFDDQDPRHQAAVKPDDAAADTDKEPPPRA' A
#
# COMPACT_ATOMS: atom_id res chain seq x y z
N MET A 1 -27.52 10.27 -46.54
CA MET A 1 -26.47 10.07 -45.51
C MET A 1 -26.99 10.46 -44.12
N PRO A 2 -27.84 9.65 -43.46
CA PRO A 2 -28.42 9.97 -42.16
C PRO A 2 -27.54 9.64 -40.95
N ALA A 3 -26.47 8.85 -41.12
CA ALA A 3 -25.64 8.34 -40.01
C ALA A 3 -25.00 9.45 -39.15
N LEU A 4 -24.67 10.61 -39.76
CA LEU A 4 -24.09 11.75 -39.05
C LEU A 4 -25.01 12.27 -37.94
N TYR A 5 -26.33 12.23 -38.13
CA TYR A 5 -27.30 12.67 -37.12
C TYR A 5 -27.31 11.82 -35.86
N VAL A 6 -26.84 10.57 -35.95
CA VAL A 6 -26.75 9.66 -34.80
C VAL A 6 -25.33 9.67 -34.24
N MET A 7 -24.31 9.67 -35.10
CA MET A 7 -22.92 9.60 -34.67
C MET A 7 -22.44 10.85 -33.94
N ILE A 8 -22.85 12.05 -34.37
CA ILE A 8 -22.45 13.32 -33.72
C ILE A 8 -22.92 13.36 -32.26
N PRO A 9 -24.22 13.19 -31.94
CA PRO A 9 -24.67 13.21 -30.55
C PRO A 9 -24.13 12.02 -29.74
N ALA A 10 -23.99 10.82 -30.34
CA ALA A 10 -23.38 9.68 -29.67
C ALA A 10 -21.92 9.97 -29.26
N ALA A 11 -21.14 10.58 -30.15
CA ALA A 11 -19.76 10.98 -29.87
C ALA A 11 -19.67 12.05 -28.77
N LEU A 12 -20.54 13.07 -28.82
CA LEU A 12 -20.61 14.09 -27.76
C LEU A 12 -20.95 13.49 -26.40
N LEU A 13 -21.87 12.52 -26.36
CA LEU A 13 -22.27 11.83 -25.13
C LEU A 13 -21.09 11.01 -24.59
N LEU A 14 -20.39 10.26 -25.46
CA LEU A 14 -19.20 9.50 -25.09
C LEU A 14 -18.10 10.40 -24.51
N VAL A 15 -17.80 11.51 -25.17
CA VAL A 15 -16.80 12.49 -24.70
C VAL A 15 -17.25 13.10 -23.37
N GLY A 16 -18.53 13.46 -23.23
CA GLY A 16 -19.07 13.99 -21.98
C GLY A 16 -18.95 13.02 -20.81
N VAL A 17 -19.25 11.74 -21.03
CA VAL A 17 -19.10 10.68 -20.02
C VAL A 17 -17.62 10.48 -19.66
N ALA A 18 -16.73 10.44 -20.66
CA ALA A 18 -15.30 10.28 -20.42
C ALA A 18 -14.73 11.45 -19.58
N VAL A 19 -15.11 12.68 -19.90
CA VAL A 19 -14.72 13.88 -19.15
C VAL A 19 -15.28 13.83 -17.73
N TYR A 20 -16.55 13.45 -17.55
CA TYR A 20 -17.15 13.32 -16.23
C TYR A 20 -16.41 12.30 -15.35
N ILE A 21 -16.14 11.10 -15.89
CA ILE A 21 -15.39 10.06 -15.18
C ILE A 21 -13.97 10.52 -14.84
N PHE A 22 -13.30 11.21 -15.78
CA PHE A 22 -11.95 11.74 -15.56
C PHE A 22 -11.92 12.71 -14.36
N PHE A 23 -12.82 13.69 -14.32
CA PHE A 23 -12.86 14.63 -13.20
C PHE A 23 -13.25 13.97 -11.87
N TRP A 24 -14.17 13.00 -11.90
CA TRP A 24 -14.52 12.22 -10.73
C TRP A 24 -13.33 11.41 -10.17
N ALA A 25 -12.54 10.79 -11.05
CA ALA A 25 -11.35 10.03 -10.65
C ALA A 25 -10.26 10.93 -10.06
N VAL A 26 -10.07 12.13 -10.63
CA VAL A 26 -9.13 13.13 -10.10
C VAL A 26 -9.54 13.63 -8.71
N ASP A 27 -10.83 13.91 -8.50
CA ASP A 27 -11.37 14.35 -7.21
C ASP A 27 -11.37 13.22 -6.14
N SER A 28 -11.43 11.96 -6.56
CA SER A 28 -11.47 10.79 -5.67
C SER A 28 -10.14 10.52 -4.93
N GLY A 29 -9.14 11.40 -5.02
CA GLY A 29 -7.92 11.31 -4.22
C GLY A 29 -7.05 10.09 -4.53
N GLN A 30 -7.22 9.46 -5.71
CA GLN A 30 -6.44 8.28 -6.14
C GLN A 30 -4.92 8.53 -6.14
N TYR A 31 -4.51 9.79 -6.20
CA TYR A 31 -3.11 10.20 -6.24
C TYR A 31 -2.48 10.41 -4.85
N ASP A 32 -3.26 10.45 -3.77
CA ASP A 32 -2.74 10.66 -2.41
C ASP A 32 -1.98 9.44 -1.88
N ASP A 33 -2.22 8.24 -2.44
CA ASP A 33 -1.55 6.99 -2.02
C ASP A 33 -0.31 6.63 -2.88
N LEU A 34 0.16 7.54 -3.76
CA LEU A 34 1.44 7.35 -4.46
C LEU A 34 2.66 7.61 -3.55
N GLU A 35 2.46 8.21 -2.38
CA GLU A 35 3.53 8.47 -1.40
C GLU A 35 3.80 7.28 -0.46
N GLY A 36 2.92 6.26 -0.44
CA GLY A 36 2.93 5.18 0.54
C GLY A 36 4.15 4.21 0.54
N PRO A 37 4.64 3.70 -0.61
CA PRO A 37 5.62 2.61 -0.57
C PRO A 37 7.09 3.03 -0.47
N ALA A 38 7.43 4.29 -0.78
CA ALA A 38 8.83 4.71 -0.87
C ALA A 38 9.50 4.86 0.52
N HIS A 39 8.72 5.08 1.58
CA HIS A 39 9.25 5.31 2.93
C HIS A 39 9.36 4.03 3.76
N SER A 40 8.65 2.94 3.43
CA SER A 40 8.79 1.68 4.19
C SER A 40 10.14 1.01 3.93
N ILE A 41 10.61 1.03 2.68
CA ILE A 41 11.83 0.28 2.31
C ILE A 41 13.13 0.86 2.91
N LEU A 42 13.13 2.13 3.30
CA LEU A 42 14.31 2.79 3.90
C LEU A 42 14.36 2.64 5.43
N PHE A 43 13.23 2.28 6.07
CA PHE A 43 13.12 2.14 7.53
C PHE A 43 12.78 0.72 8.00
N ASP A 44 12.60 -0.24 7.10
CA ASP A 44 12.38 -1.67 7.43
C ASP A 44 13.55 -2.29 8.23
N ASP A 45 14.78 -1.74 8.11
CA ASP A 45 15.96 -2.15 8.88
C ASP A 45 15.85 -1.85 10.39
N GLN A 46 14.91 -0.99 10.79
CA GLN A 46 14.64 -0.63 12.19
C GLN A 46 13.51 -1.46 12.80
N ASP A 47 12.90 -2.42 12.07
CA ASP A 47 11.91 -3.31 12.66
C ASP A 47 12.59 -4.27 13.65
N PRO A 48 12.26 -4.21 14.95
CA PRO A 48 12.80 -5.14 15.95
C PRO A 48 12.52 -6.61 15.63
N ARG A 49 11.51 -6.91 14.81
CA ARG A 49 11.20 -8.27 14.34
C ARG A 49 12.22 -8.79 13.30
N HIS A 50 12.81 -7.90 12.49
CA HIS A 50 13.88 -8.26 11.54
C HIS A 50 15.22 -8.43 12.26
N GLN A 51 15.50 -7.65 13.31
CA GLN A 51 16.73 -7.78 14.10
C GLN A 51 16.84 -9.12 14.86
N ALA A 52 15.71 -9.71 15.24
CA ALA A 52 15.65 -11.04 15.87
C ALA A 52 16.05 -12.19 14.93
N ALA A 53 15.95 -12.01 13.61
CA ALA A 53 16.36 -13.00 12.62
C ALA A 53 17.86 -12.91 12.24
N VAL A 54 18.49 -11.74 12.48
CA VAL A 54 19.88 -11.45 12.10
C VAL A 54 20.88 -11.76 13.22
N LYS A 55 20.42 -11.95 14.46
CA LYS A 55 21.28 -12.29 15.60
C LYS A 55 20.96 -13.69 16.15
N PRO A 56 21.60 -14.76 15.64
CA PRO A 56 21.36 -16.12 16.12
C PRO A 56 21.92 -16.40 17.53
N ASP A 57 22.74 -15.51 18.09
CA ASP A 57 23.68 -15.93 19.14
C ASP A 57 23.37 -15.47 20.57
N ASP A 58 22.31 -14.69 20.82
CA ASP A 58 22.00 -14.20 22.19
C ASP A 58 20.76 -14.85 22.85
N ALA A 59 20.08 -15.79 22.18
CA ALA A 59 18.90 -16.48 22.73
C ALA A 59 19.21 -17.79 23.47
N ALA A 60 20.48 -18.07 23.77
CA ALA A 60 20.92 -19.29 24.47
C ALA A 60 21.42 -19.05 25.91
N ALA A 61 21.03 -17.94 26.55
CA ALA A 61 21.56 -17.58 27.87
C ALA A 61 20.53 -17.00 28.87
N ASP A 62 19.27 -17.46 28.90
CA ASP A 62 18.42 -17.22 30.08
C ASP A 62 17.33 -18.30 30.32
N THR A 63 17.66 -19.57 30.10
CA THR A 63 16.91 -20.69 30.68
C THR A 63 17.89 -21.55 31.44
N ASP A 64 18.06 -21.24 32.72
CA ASP A 64 18.30 -22.17 33.84
C ASP A 64 18.91 -21.39 35.02
N LYS A 65 18.15 -20.38 35.50
CA LYS A 65 18.25 -20.01 36.91
C LYS A 65 17.57 -21.12 37.70
N GLU A 66 18.39 -22.01 38.26
CA GLU A 66 18.03 -23.10 39.15
C GLU A 66 17.05 -22.63 40.26
N PRO A 67 15.91 -23.33 40.49
CA PRO A 67 14.99 -22.94 41.55
C PRO A 67 15.58 -23.29 42.93
N PRO A 68 15.22 -22.54 44.00
CA PRO A 68 15.89 -22.59 45.29
C PRO A 68 15.69 -23.93 46.02
N PRO A 69 16.57 -24.27 46.98
CA PRO A 69 16.59 -25.60 47.60
C PRO A 69 15.32 -25.81 48.42
N ARG A 70 14.64 -26.94 48.21
CA ARG A 70 13.58 -27.39 49.10
C ARG A 70 14.23 -28.02 50.34
N ALA A 71 13.80 -27.53 51.50
CA ALA A 71 14.19 -27.95 52.85
C ALA A 71 13.96 -29.43 53.13
#